data_AF-A0A098F2Z7-F1
#
_entry.id   AF-A0A098F2Z7-F1
#
_cell.length_a   1.000
_cell.length_b   1.000
_cell.length_c   1.000
_cell.angle_alpha   90.00
_cell.angle_beta   90.00
_cell.angle_gamma   90.00
#
_symmetry.space_group_name_H-M   'P 1'
#
loop_
_entity.id
_entity.type
_entity.pdbx_description
1 polymer ?
#
loop_
_entity_poly.entity_id
_entity_poly.type
_entity_poly.pdbx_seq_one_letter_code
_entity_poly.pdbx_strand_id
1 'polypeptide(L)'
;MADHIEVEVKVVTWAADRIDNINKTIRDDFQDVESAIRKLNANWESPSSNPVINQFTSIRNAFVDGRFTVMSNYTKFMRSQVSAGYMDAESKNTKLADAFK
;
A
#
# COMPACT_ATOMS: atom_id res chain seq x y z
N MET A 1 2.65 -1.71 37.00
CA MET A 1 3.18 -0.80 35.97
C MET A 1 3.20 -1.56 34.66
N ALA A 2 2.12 -1.46 33.88
CA ALA A 2 2.10 -1.93 32.51
C ALA A 2 2.13 -0.67 31.66
N ASP A 3 3.28 -0.40 31.04
CA ASP A 3 3.41 0.60 29.97
C ASP A 3 2.49 0.14 28.83
N HIS A 4 1.21 0.52 28.92
CA HIS A 4 0.23 0.23 27.90
C HIS A 4 0.50 1.25 26.79
N ILE A 5 1.34 0.89 25.83
CA ILE A 5 1.34 1.55 24.53
C ILE A 5 0.03 1.13 23.86
N GLU A 6 -1.08 1.73 24.28
CA GLU A 6 -2.28 1.82 23.45
C GLU A 6 -1.90 2.67 22.25
N VAL A 7 -1.38 2.04 21.20
CA VAL A 7 -1.27 2.73 19.92
C VAL A 7 -2.68 3.16 19.54
N GLU A 8 -2.89 4.47 19.41
CA GLU A 8 -4.20 4.99 19.06
C GLU A 8 -4.59 4.42 17.69
N VAL A 9 -5.69 3.66 17.67
CA VAL A 9 -6.29 3.06 16.46
C VAL A 9 -6.34 4.04 15.31
N LYS A 10 -6.62 5.32 15.60
CA LYS A 10 -6.65 6.41 14.63
C LYS A 10 -5.30 6.67 13.97
N VAL A 11 -4.20 6.58 14.70
CA VAL A 11 -2.84 6.80 14.18
C VAL A 11 -2.46 5.69 13.20
N VAL A 12 -2.77 4.43 13.53
CA VAL A 12 -2.48 3.29 12.64
C VAL A 12 -3.35 3.34 11.38
N THR A 13 -4.65 3.61 11.53
CA THR A 13 -5.56 3.77 10.38
C THR A 13 -5.11 4.92 9.48
N TRP A 14 -4.78 6.08 10.07
CA TRP A 14 -4.26 7.23 9.33
C TRP A 14 -2.98 6.88 8.56
N ALA A 15 -2.03 6.17 9.19
CA ALA A 15 -0.80 5.75 8.53
C ALA A 15 -1.08 4.76 7.39
N ALA A 16 -1.97 3.79 7.60
CA ALA A 16 -2.37 2.82 6.58
C ALA A 16 -3.03 3.50 5.37
N ASP A 17 -3.90 4.48 5.61
CA ASP A 17 -4.55 5.27 4.55
C ASP A 17 -3.54 6.13 3.80
N ARG A 18 -2.59 6.75 4.53
CA ARG A 18 -1.53 7.54 3.91
C ARG A 18 -0.65 6.68 2.99
N ILE A 19 -0.23 5.51 3.45
CA ILE A 19 0.59 4.57 2.68
C ILE A 19 -0.18 4.04 1.46
N ASP A 20 -1.45 3.68 1.62
CA ASP A 20 -2.29 3.18 0.52
C ASP A 20 -2.47 4.25 -0.57
N ASN A 21 -2.69 5.50 -0.17
CA ASN A 21 -2.79 6.63 -1.09
C ASN A 21 -1.46 6.86 -1.84
N ILE A 22 -0.33 6.88 -1.14
CA ILE A 22 1.00 6.98 -1.78
C ILE A 22 1.20 5.83 -2.78
N ASN A 23 0.84 4.60 -2.40
CA ASN A 23 1.01 3.44 -3.25
C ASN A 23 0.22 3.54 -4.57
N LYS A 24 -1.01 4.08 -4.51
CA LYS A 24 -1.84 4.42 -5.67
C LYS A 24 -1.21 5.53 -6.50
N THR A 25 -0.80 6.64 -5.88
CA THR A 25 -0.13 7.73 -6.60
C THR A 25 1.10 7.27 -7.35
N ILE A 26 1.99 6.48 -6.74
CA ILE A 26 3.17 5.97 -7.45
C ILE A 26 2.75 5.01 -8.58
N ARG A 27 1.61 4.30 -8.47
CA ARG A 27 1.10 3.47 -9.58
C ARG A 27 0.64 4.36 -10.74
N ASP A 28 -0.10 5.42 -10.45
CA ASP A 28 -0.61 6.37 -11.43
C ASP A 28 0.55 7.12 -12.11
N ASP A 29 1.51 7.65 -11.34
CA ASP A 29 2.71 8.30 -11.87
C ASP A 29 3.53 7.36 -12.78
N PHE A 30 3.53 6.06 -12.50
CA PHE A 30 4.21 5.09 -13.36
C PHE A 30 3.51 4.90 -14.72
N GLN A 31 2.21 5.15 -14.81
CA GLN A 31 1.48 5.15 -16.08
C GLN A 31 1.95 6.28 -17.01
N ASP A 32 2.37 7.42 -16.45
CA ASP A 32 2.97 8.51 -17.23
C ASP A 32 4.34 8.10 -17.79
N VAL A 33 5.13 7.37 -17.01
CA VAL A 33 6.40 6.79 -17.48
C VAL A 33 6.17 5.80 -18.62
N GLU A 34 5.19 4.90 -18.47
CA GLU A 34 4.80 3.98 -19.55
C GLU A 34 4.35 4.72 -20.81
N SER A 35 3.58 5.80 -20.64
CA SER A 35 3.10 6.62 -21.74
C SER A 35 4.24 7.31 -22.47
N ALA A 36 5.25 7.81 -21.76
CA ALA A 36 6.45 8.40 -22.35
C ALA A 36 7.24 7.37 -23.18
N ILE A 37 7.42 6.15 -22.67
CA ILE A 37 8.11 5.08 -23.40
C ILE A 37 7.31 4.62 -24.63
N ARG A 38 5.98 4.53 -24.53
CA ARG A 38 5.13 4.23 -25.70
C ARG A 38 5.25 5.29 -26.79
N LYS A 39 5.24 6.58 -26.41
CA LYS A 39 5.47 7.68 -27.35
C LYS A 39 6.85 7.60 -27.99
N LEU A 40 7.89 7.31 -27.20
CA LEU A 40 9.24 7.12 -27.72
C LEU A 40 9.28 5.99 -28.75
N ASN A 41 8.71 4.82 -28.42
CA ASN A 41 8.65 3.67 -29.32
C ASN A 41 7.94 4.00 -30.65
N ALA A 42 6.83 4.74 -30.57
CA ALA A 42 6.06 5.15 -31.75
C ALA A 42 6.80 6.14 -32.67
N ASN A 43 7.83 6.84 -32.17
CA ASN A 43 8.58 7.84 -32.93
C ASN A 43 10.04 7.43 -33.18
N TRP A 44 10.44 6.22 -32.77
CA TRP A 44 11.81 5.73 -32.91
C TRP A 44 11.85 4.34 -33.56
N GLU A 45 11.70 4.33 -34.88
CA GLU A 45 11.82 3.13 -35.71
C GLU A 45 13.29 2.85 -36.05
N SER A 46 13.98 2.15 -35.16
CA SER A 46 15.34 1.67 -35.39
C SER A 46 15.61 0.40 -34.58
N PRO A 47 16.46 -0.54 -35.06
CA PRO A 47 16.89 -1.69 -34.26
C PRO A 47 17.46 -1.32 -32.88
N SER A 48 17.99 -0.10 -32.74
CA SER A 48 18.53 0.43 -31.48
C SER A 48 17.45 0.79 -30.44
N SER A 49 16.18 0.93 -30.82
CA SER A 49 15.10 1.20 -29.86
C SER A 49 14.71 -0.05 -29.07
N ASN A 50 14.78 -1.23 -29.69
CA ASN A 50 14.38 -2.51 -29.08
C ASN A 50 15.03 -2.78 -27.70
N PRO A 51 16.36 -2.64 -27.50
CA PRO A 51 16.96 -2.83 -26.19
C PRO A 51 16.41 -1.88 -25.11
N VAL A 52 16.11 -0.63 -25.48
CA VAL A 52 15.57 0.38 -24.55
C VAL A 52 14.16 0.02 -24.11
N ILE A 53 13.30 -0.35 -25.06
CA ILE A 53 11.91 -0.74 -24.78
C ILE A 53 11.85 -2.05 -23.98
N ASN A 54 12.71 -3.01 -24.31
CA ASN A 54 12.81 -4.28 -23.60
C ASN A 54 13.28 -4.06 -22.16
N GLN A 55 14.29 -3.22 -21.94
CA GLN A 55 14.77 -2.90 -20.60
C GLN A 55 13.67 -2.26 -19.75
N PHE A 56 12.91 -1.32 -20.32
CA PHE A 56 11.78 -0.72 -19.61
C PHE A 56 10.69 -1.74 -19.28
N THR A 57 10.35 -2.62 -20.22
CA THR A 57 9.35 -3.68 -20.02
C THR A 57 9.76 -4.61 -18.87
N SER A 58 11.04 -4.97 -18.78
CA SER A 58 11.60 -5.76 -17.68
C SER A 58 11.45 -5.05 -16.33
N ILE A 59 11.73 -3.74 -16.26
CA ILE A 59 11.55 -2.94 -15.04
C ILE A 59 10.07 -2.92 -14.62
N ARG A 60 9.17 -2.65 -15.56
CA ARG A 60 7.73 -2.62 -15.28
C ARG A 60 7.26 -3.95 -14.68
N ASN A 61 7.57 -5.04 -15.35
CA ASN A 61 7.12 -6.38 -14.96
C ASN A 61 7.71 -6.80 -13.61
N ALA A 62 8.95 -6.44 -13.32
CA ALA A 62 9.59 -6.80 -12.06
C ALA A 62 9.04 -6.04 -10.86
N PHE A 63 8.68 -4.77 -11.03
CA PHE A 63 8.51 -3.87 -9.88
C PHE A 63 7.13 -3.24 -9.73
N VAL A 64 6.35 -3.05 -10.80
CA VAL A 64 5.14 -2.21 -10.71
C VAL A 64 4.03 -2.91 -9.94
N ASP A 65 3.52 -4.02 -10.47
CA ASP A 65 2.40 -4.74 -9.85
C ASP A 65 2.82 -5.43 -8.55
N GLY A 66 4.04 -5.97 -8.51
CA GLY A 66 4.60 -6.61 -7.32
C GLY A 66 4.68 -5.65 -6.14
N ARG A 67 5.30 -4.47 -6.32
CA ARG A 67 5.38 -3.46 -5.26
C ARG A 67 4.00 -2.97 -4.85
N PHE A 68 3.11 -2.70 -5.82
CA PHE A 68 1.76 -2.24 -5.51
C PHE A 68 1.00 -3.25 -4.63
N THR A 69 1.08 -4.53 -4.99
CA THR A 69 0.40 -5.62 -4.28
C THR A 69 0.96 -5.79 -2.86
N VAL A 70 2.28 -5.82 -2.71
CA VAL A 70 2.94 -5.93 -1.39
C VAL A 70 2.52 -4.80 -0.47
N MET A 71 2.55 -3.56 -0.96
CA MET A 71 2.18 -2.39 -0.15
C MET A 71 0.68 -2.36 0.17
N SER A 72 -0.18 -2.75 -0.77
CA SER A 72 -1.61 -2.88 -0.50
C SER A 72 -1.88 -3.93 0.59
N ASN A 73 -1.23 -5.10 0.50
CA ASN A 73 -1.35 -6.15 1.51
C ASN A 73 -0.85 -5.70 2.88
N TYR A 74 0.25 -4.93 2.92
CA TYR A 74 0.76 -4.37 4.17
C TYR A 74 -0.24 -3.41 4.83
N THR A 75 -0.85 -2.50 4.06
CA THR A 75 -1.87 -1.59 4.63
C THR A 75 -3.13 -2.33 5.10
N LYS A 76 -3.50 -3.43 4.44
CA LYS A 76 -4.59 -4.32 4.91
C LYS A 76 -4.21 -5.01 6.22
N PHE A 77 -2.97 -5.49 6.33
CA PHE A 77 -2.45 -6.07 7.56
C PHE A 77 -2.46 -5.05 8.71
N MET A 78 -2.01 -3.81 8.48
CA MET A 78 -2.07 -2.75 9.50
C MET A 78 -3.50 -2.54 10.02
N ARG A 79 -4.49 -2.48 9.11
CA ARG A 79 -5.90 -2.32 9.48
C ARG A 79 -6.46 -3.53 10.25
N SER A 80 -6.00 -4.74 9.94
CA SER A 80 -6.48 -5.95 10.64
C SER A 80 -6.01 -6.03 12.10
N GLN A 81 -4.81 -5.55 12.40
CA GLN A 81 -4.30 -5.48 13.78
C GLN A 81 -5.14 -4.52 14.64
N VAL A 82 -5.59 -3.42 14.02
CA VAL A 82 -6.42 -2.41 14.66
C VAL A 82 -7.84 -2.91 14.90
N SER A 83 -8.46 -3.58 13.91
CA SER A 83 -9.81 -4.15 14.07
C SER A 83 -9.84 -5.25 15.13
N ALA A 84 -8.81 -6.09 15.19
CA ALA A 84 -8.69 -7.12 16.22
C ALA A 84 -8.52 -6.50 17.62
N GLY A 85 -7.67 -5.46 17.75
CA GLY A 85 -7.50 -4.74 19.00
C GLY A 85 -8.77 -4.02 19.49
N TYR A 86 -9.59 -3.49 18.56
CA TYR A 86 -10.86 -2.85 18.89
C TYR A 86 -11.90 -3.86 19.41
N MET A 87 -12.01 -5.03 18.76
CA MET A 87 -12.92 -6.10 19.21
C MET A 87 -12.55 -6.63 20.60
N ASP A 88 -11.25 -6.76 20.89
CA ASP A 88 -10.78 -7.17 22.22
C ASP A 88 -11.02 -6.10 23.29
N ALA A 89 -10.82 -4.82 22.97
CA ALA A 89 -11.10 -3.71 23.88
C ALA A 89 -12.60 -3.56 24.17
N GLU A 90 -13.45 -3.68 23.14
CA GLU A 90 -14.91 -3.61 23.28
C GLU A 90 -15.45 -4.81 24.07
N SER A 91 -14.94 -6.02 23.84
CA SER A 91 -15.26 -7.22 24.62
C SER A 91 -14.88 -7.07 26.10
N LYS A 92 -13.69 -6.52 26.39
CA LYS A 92 -13.27 -6.24 27.78
C LYS A 92 -14.12 -5.16 28.44
N ASN A 93 -14.44 -4.08 27.74
CA ASN A 93 -15.27 -3.00 28.28
C ASN A 93 -16.72 -3.45 28.50
N THR A 94 -17.26 -4.30 27.64
CA THR A 94 -18.61 -4.88 27.82
C THR A 94 -18.64 -5.76 29.06
N LYS A 95 -17.64 -6.65 29.24
CA LYS A 95 -17.52 -7.49 30.44
C LYS A 95 -17.35 -6.69 31.72
N LEU A 96 -16.60 -5.59 31.69
CA LEU A 96 -16.44 -4.69 32.82
C LEU A 96 -17.75 -3.95 33.13
N ALA A 97 -18.43 -3.41 32.10
CA ALA A 97 -19.71 -2.73 32.27
C ALA A 97 -20.82 -3.65 32.80
N ASP A 98 -20.84 -4.91 32.36
CA ASP A 98 -21.75 -5.94 32.87
C ASP A 98 -21.40 -6.36 34.32
N ALA A 99 -20.14 -6.25 34.74
CA ALA A 99 -19.72 -6.51 36.12
C ALA A 99 -20.02 -5.34 37.08
N PHE A 100 -20.36 -4.16 36.57
CA PHE A 100 -20.78 -2.98 37.35
C PHE A 100 -22.30 -2.76 37.36
N LYS A 101 -23.09 -3.67 36.77
CA LYS A 101 -24.54 -3.75 36.90
C LYS A 101 -24.93 -4.71 38.02
#